data_AF-A0A1M2VAA2-F1
#
_entry.id   AF-A0A1M2VAA2-F1
#
_cell.length_a   1.000
_cell.length_b   1.000
_cell.length_c   1.000
_cell.angle_alpha   90.00
_cell.angle_beta   90.00
_cell.angle_gamma   90.00
#
_symmetry.space_group_name_H-M   'P 1'
#
loop_
_entity.id
_entity.type
_entity.pdbx_description
1 polymer ?
#
loop_
_entity_poly.entity_id
_entity_poly.type
_entity_poly.pdbx_seq_one_letter_code
_entity_poly.pdbx_strand_id
1 'polypeptide(L)'
;MLAHLAQASRRPTRSWLSAVAPRRHYAAGPDSADPFKEGPSYALWLRTEGVKYKEPHRPNNWLGGGEPFPLNPTFKPPTPISDTVRSAIWNEYMRDPEKFNVRFLAQRHGLSIARVDAILRLKGLEAQWRKNKQLQTGFLHGMEYVLGVTDKESSARHLRTGAQELGEDAVEADALSESTKALARDRYQRLFWEPVKEGQTPTVPTALVRAAEDAVKLDAKRDAAKLKKLRGISTETAPEHVVERAGRPTMRFVDVGVKFLDVDDRLKRVNAAKRRSTMKRRRRNPDVTEQRPQSDASEAPSTSA
;
A
#
# COMPACT_ATOMS: atom_id res chain seq x y z
N MET A 1 -57.77 29.73 -22.09
CA MET A 1 -56.81 29.93 -23.19
C MET A 1 -55.55 30.58 -22.61
N LEU A 2 -54.64 29.79 -22.06
CA LEU A 2 -53.41 30.25 -21.43
C LEU A 2 -52.25 29.74 -22.26
N ALA A 3 -51.64 30.63 -23.03
CA ALA A 3 -50.47 30.33 -23.82
C ALA A 3 -49.38 31.35 -23.49
N HIS A 4 -48.16 30.83 -23.38
CA HIS A 4 -46.87 31.50 -23.47
C HIS A 4 -46.32 32.20 -22.22
N LEU A 5 -45.60 31.41 -21.41
CA LEU A 5 -44.38 31.85 -20.74
C LEU A 5 -43.39 30.69 -20.65
N ALA A 6 -42.78 30.36 -21.79
CA ALA A 6 -41.65 29.42 -21.88
C ALA A 6 -40.34 30.23 -21.90
N GLN A 7 -39.85 30.60 -20.72
CA GLN A 7 -38.52 31.18 -20.52
C GLN A 7 -37.75 30.31 -19.53
N ALA A 8 -37.00 29.35 -20.06
CA ALA A 8 -35.96 28.66 -19.31
C ALA A 8 -34.80 28.26 -20.24
N SER A 9 -33.67 28.92 -20.03
CA SER A 9 -32.30 28.44 -20.23
C SER A 9 -31.92 27.80 -21.57
N ARG A 10 -31.59 28.62 -22.57
CA ARG A 10 -30.60 28.23 -23.58
C ARG A 10 -29.21 28.51 -23.01
N ARG A 11 -28.56 27.49 -22.45
CA ARG A 11 -27.10 27.54 -22.22
C ARG A 11 -26.40 27.21 -23.55
N PRO A 12 -25.41 27.99 -24.01
CA PRO A 12 -24.63 27.60 -25.16
C PRO A 12 -23.81 26.35 -24.82
N THR A 13 -23.88 25.34 -25.67
CA THR A 13 -23.00 24.18 -25.65
C THR A 13 -21.57 24.66 -25.89
N ARG A 14 -20.76 24.74 -24.84
CA ARG A 14 -19.30 24.78 -24.99
C ARG A 14 -18.88 23.46 -25.61
N SER A 15 -18.64 23.48 -26.92
CA SER A 15 -17.89 22.46 -27.64
C SER A 15 -16.48 22.39 -27.04
N TRP A 16 -16.17 21.31 -26.33
CA TRP A 16 -14.81 21.00 -25.84
C TRP A 16 -13.93 20.33 -26.91
N LEU A 17 -14.35 20.35 -28.18
CA LEU A 17 -13.62 19.73 -29.29
C LEU A 17 -12.89 20.79 -30.14
N SER A 18 -11.97 21.54 -29.52
CA SER A 18 -10.85 22.15 -30.26
C SER A 18 -9.80 22.68 -29.28
N ALA A 19 -9.19 21.77 -28.53
CA ALA A 19 -7.89 22.04 -27.90
C ALA A 19 -6.95 20.96 -28.42
N VAL A 20 -6.44 21.17 -29.64
CA VAL A 20 -5.28 20.43 -30.13
C VAL A 20 -4.13 20.81 -29.19
N ALA A 21 -3.79 19.91 -28.28
CA ALA A 21 -2.61 20.07 -27.46
C ALA A 21 -1.39 20.27 -28.39
N PRO A 22 -0.50 21.23 -28.12
CA PRO A 22 0.69 21.41 -28.93
C PRO A 22 1.51 20.13 -28.88
N ARG A 23 1.70 19.50 -30.05
CA ARG A 23 2.64 18.38 -30.23
C ARG A 23 3.98 18.85 -29.68
N ARG A 24 4.51 18.16 -28.66
CA ARG A 24 5.91 18.31 -28.26
C ARG A 24 6.76 17.84 -29.44
N HIS A 25 7.22 18.78 -30.25
CA HIS A 25 8.25 18.52 -31.24
C HIS A 25 9.54 18.26 -30.45
N TYR A 26 9.90 16.97 -30.33
CA TYR A 26 11.29 16.63 -30.05
C TYR A 26 12.12 17.24 -31.18
N ALA A 27 13.17 17.98 -30.84
CA ALA A 27 14.06 18.62 -31.79
C ALA A 27 14.71 17.53 -32.67
N ALA A 28 14.09 17.29 -33.82
CA ALA A 28 14.54 16.32 -34.80
C ALA A 28 15.53 17.04 -35.73
N GLY A 29 16.73 16.48 -35.90
CA GLY A 29 17.74 17.02 -36.81
C GLY A 29 17.21 17.06 -38.25
N PRO A 30 17.79 17.93 -39.11
CA PRO A 30 17.27 18.25 -40.45
C PRO A 30 17.16 17.04 -41.41
N ASP A 31 17.81 15.92 -41.10
CA ASP A 31 17.82 14.71 -41.94
C ASP A 31 16.97 13.55 -41.40
N SER A 32 16.21 13.75 -40.31
CA SER A 32 15.31 12.70 -39.81
C SER A 32 13.97 12.74 -40.55
N ALA A 33 13.81 11.88 -41.55
CA ALA A 33 12.52 11.60 -42.16
C ALA A 33 11.51 11.28 -41.04
N ASP A 34 10.42 12.05 -40.99
CA ASP A 34 9.38 11.89 -39.97
C ASP A 34 8.78 10.48 -40.10
N PRO A 35 9.03 9.55 -39.15
CA PRO A 35 8.67 8.13 -39.30
C PRO A 35 7.15 7.92 -39.39
N PHE A 36 6.37 8.97 -39.11
CA PHE A 36 4.92 9.00 -39.25
C PHE A 36 4.41 9.43 -40.63
N LYS A 37 5.28 9.83 -41.56
CA LYS A 37 4.90 10.15 -42.95
C LYS A 37 4.79 8.90 -43.84
N GLU A 38 5.55 7.85 -43.54
CA GLU A 38 5.59 6.60 -44.32
C GLU A 38 4.60 5.53 -43.80
N GLY A 39 4.01 5.75 -42.62
CA GLY A 39 3.03 4.82 -42.04
C GLY A 39 1.62 4.98 -42.63
N PRO A 40 0.78 3.94 -42.54
CA PRO A 40 -0.64 4.07 -42.87
C PRO A 40 -1.26 5.18 -42.02
N SER A 41 -2.01 6.07 -42.65
CA SER A 41 -2.74 7.13 -41.95
C SER A 41 -3.57 6.53 -40.80
N TYR A 42 -3.70 7.25 -39.69
CA TYR A 42 -4.48 6.81 -38.53
C TYR A 42 -5.90 6.35 -38.91
N ALA A 43 -6.54 7.03 -39.87
CA ALA A 43 -7.85 6.65 -40.37
C ALA A 43 -7.85 5.30 -41.11
N LEU A 44 -6.76 4.96 -41.81
CA LEU A 44 -6.58 3.66 -42.45
C LEU A 44 -6.37 2.58 -41.39
N TRP A 45 -5.50 2.85 -40.40
CA TRP A 45 -5.26 1.92 -39.29
C TRP A 45 -6.54 1.58 -38.51
N LEU A 46 -7.37 2.58 -38.17
CA LEU A 46 -8.65 2.36 -37.50
C LEU A 46 -9.61 1.46 -38.30
N ARG A 47 -9.52 1.46 -39.64
CA ARG A 47 -10.35 0.66 -40.54
C ARG A 47 -9.78 -0.74 -40.81
N THR A 48 -8.48 -0.94 -40.60
CA THR A 48 -7.82 -2.23 -40.76
C THR A 48 -7.56 -2.87 -39.40
N GLU A 49 -6.37 -2.68 -38.84
CA GLU A 49 -5.93 -3.31 -37.61
C GLU A 49 -6.69 -2.82 -36.37
N GLY A 50 -7.06 -1.55 -36.33
CA GLY A 50 -7.73 -0.93 -35.19
C GLY A 50 -9.14 -1.46 -34.93
N VAL A 51 -9.79 -2.05 -35.95
CA VAL A 51 -11.16 -2.57 -35.85
C VAL A 51 -11.28 -3.62 -34.73
N LYS A 52 -10.23 -4.44 -34.52
CA LYS A 52 -10.21 -5.48 -33.48
C LYS A 52 -10.25 -4.94 -32.04
N TYR A 53 -9.97 -3.64 -31.86
CA TYR A 53 -9.96 -2.98 -30.55
C TYR A 53 -11.17 -2.08 -30.32
N LYS A 54 -12.06 -1.94 -31.32
CA LYS A 54 -13.28 -1.13 -31.19
C LYS A 54 -14.25 -1.74 -30.19
N GLU A 55 -14.41 -3.05 -30.24
CA GLU A 55 -15.27 -3.81 -29.33
C GLU A 55 -14.42 -4.86 -28.60
N PRO A 56 -14.71 -5.11 -27.31
CA PRO A 56 -13.97 -6.09 -26.53
C PRO A 56 -14.35 -7.50 -26.99
N HIS A 57 -13.59 -8.04 -27.94
CA HIS A 57 -13.81 -9.39 -28.46
C HIS A 57 -13.27 -10.49 -27.52
N ARG A 58 -12.25 -10.17 -26.72
CA ARG A 58 -11.59 -11.09 -25.78
C ARG A 58 -11.11 -10.34 -24.53
N PRO A 59 -10.98 -11.02 -23.38
CA PRO A 59 -10.32 -10.44 -22.22
C PRO A 59 -8.87 -10.06 -22.56
N ASN A 60 -8.37 -9.01 -21.91
CA ASN A 60 -6.99 -8.52 -22.08
C ASN A 60 -6.60 -8.31 -23.55
N ASN A 61 -7.51 -7.72 -24.34
CA ASN A 61 -7.28 -7.42 -25.75
C ASN A 61 -6.31 -6.24 -25.94
N TRP A 62 -5.07 -6.45 -25.55
CA TRP A 62 -4.02 -5.45 -25.55
C TRP A 62 -3.35 -5.29 -26.92
N LEU A 63 -2.74 -4.12 -27.15
CA LEU A 63 -2.03 -3.83 -28.40
C LEU A 63 -0.84 -4.78 -28.62
N GLY A 64 -0.12 -5.15 -27.57
CA GLY A 64 1.05 -6.03 -27.62
C GLY A 64 0.74 -7.53 -27.70
N GLY A 65 -0.50 -7.94 -27.97
CA GLY A 65 -0.88 -9.35 -28.14
C GLY A 65 -0.94 -10.20 -26.86
N GLY A 66 -0.16 -9.85 -25.84
CA GLY A 66 -0.18 -10.40 -24.49
C GLY A 66 0.38 -9.43 -23.44
N GLU A 67 0.75 -8.20 -23.84
CA GLU A 67 1.20 -7.13 -22.94
C GLU A 67 0.49 -5.81 -23.28
N PRO A 68 0.14 -4.98 -22.28
CA PRO A 68 -0.61 -3.74 -22.49
C PRO A 68 0.16 -2.73 -23.34
N PHE A 69 1.48 -2.67 -23.16
CA PHE A 69 2.37 -1.75 -23.86
C PHE A 69 3.46 -2.54 -24.60
N PRO A 70 3.47 -2.53 -25.94
CA PRO A 70 4.45 -3.30 -26.71
C PRO A 70 5.90 -2.84 -26.48
N LEU A 71 6.09 -1.58 -26.08
CA LEU A 71 7.42 -1.02 -25.77
C LEU A 71 7.81 -1.18 -24.29
N ASN A 72 6.92 -1.69 -23.44
CA ASN A 72 7.21 -1.92 -22.03
C ASN A 72 6.72 -3.31 -21.59
N PRO A 73 7.50 -4.36 -21.89
CA PRO A 73 7.15 -5.73 -21.53
C PRO A 73 7.19 -5.97 -20.02
N THR A 74 7.89 -5.11 -19.25
CA THR A 74 7.97 -5.27 -17.79
C THR A 74 6.66 -4.97 -17.08
N PHE A 75 5.79 -4.15 -17.69
CA PHE A 75 4.51 -3.79 -17.09
C PHE A 75 3.44 -4.84 -17.43
N LYS A 76 3.20 -5.74 -16.48
CA LYS A 76 2.17 -6.79 -16.56
C LYS A 76 1.15 -6.58 -15.44
N PRO A 77 0.02 -5.90 -15.72
CA PRO A 77 -0.94 -5.60 -14.67
C PRO A 77 -1.55 -6.92 -14.14
N PRO A 78 -1.62 -7.10 -12.82
CA PRO A 78 -2.30 -8.26 -12.25
C PRO A 78 -3.80 -8.17 -12.53
N THR A 79 -4.42 -9.33 -12.73
CA THR A 79 -5.88 -9.42 -12.88
C THR A 79 -6.57 -8.85 -11.63
N PRO A 80 -7.56 -7.97 -11.78
CA PRO A 80 -8.27 -7.41 -10.63
C PRO A 80 -9.13 -8.48 -9.94
N ILE A 81 -9.48 -8.22 -8.68
CA ILE A 81 -10.34 -9.11 -7.89
C ILE A 81 -11.78 -9.00 -8.39
N SER A 82 -12.42 -10.15 -8.62
CA SER A 82 -13.83 -10.21 -8.99
C SER A 82 -14.75 -9.62 -7.92
N ASP A 83 -15.88 -9.06 -8.36
CA ASP A 83 -16.92 -8.56 -7.47
C ASP A 83 -17.52 -9.66 -6.59
N THR A 84 -17.59 -10.89 -7.12
CA THR A 84 -18.03 -12.08 -6.39
C THR A 84 -17.16 -12.33 -5.15
N VAL A 85 -15.84 -12.29 -5.30
CA VAL A 85 -14.88 -12.45 -4.18
C VAL A 85 -14.93 -11.24 -3.24
N ARG A 86 -15.00 -10.02 -3.77
CA ARG A 86 -15.12 -8.80 -2.95
C ARG A 86 -16.38 -8.84 -2.07
N SER A 87 -17.50 -9.28 -2.63
CA SER A 87 -18.76 -9.45 -1.92
C SER A 87 -18.71 -10.58 -0.90
N ALA A 88 -18.02 -11.69 -1.20
CA ALA A 88 -17.80 -12.77 -0.24
C ALA A 88 -16.99 -12.30 0.98
N ILE A 89 -15.88 -11.58 0.77
CA ILE A 89 -15.08 -10.98 1.85
C ILE A 89 -15.93 -10.07 2.74
N TRP A 90 -16.73 -9.20 2.12
CA TRP A 90 -17.63 -8.31 2.84
C TRP A 90 -18.67 -9.07 3.68
N ASN A 91 -19.32 -10.07 3.10
CA ASN A 91 -20.34 -10.86 3.79
C ASN A 91 -19.75 -11.67 4.96
N GLU A 92 -18.54 -12.22 4.79
CA GLU A 92 -17.82 -12.93 5.86
C GLU A 92 -17.49 -12.00 7.02
N TYR A 93 -16.98 -10.79 6.72
CA TYR A 93 -16.67 -9.77 7.72
C TYR A 93 -17.94 -9.28 8.44
N MET A 94 -19.03 -9.02 7.71
CA MET A 94 -20.30 -8.58 8.29
C MET A 94 -20.98 -9.65 9.15
N ARG A 95 -20.71 -10.94 8.90
CA ARG A 95 -21.28 -12.03 9.71
C ARG A 95 -20.71 -12.08 11.12
N ASP A 96 -19.38 -11.97 11.24
CA ASP A 96 -18.68 -12.01 12.52
C ASP A 96 -17.31 -11.32 12.39
N PRO A 97 -17.21 -10.03 12.76
CA PRO A 97 -15.97 -9.27 12.65
C PRO A 97 -14.85 -9.75 13.58
N GLU A 98 -15.18 -10.42 14.70
CA GLU A 98 -14.19 -10.90 15.66
C GLU A 98 -13.50 -12.16 15.11
N LYS A 99 -14.29 -13.08 14.55
CA LYS A 99 -13.78 -14.30 13.90
C LYS A 99 -13.17 -14.02 12.53
N PHE A 100 -13.84 -13.23 11.69
CA PHE A 100 -13.39 -12.87 10.35
C PHE A 100 -12.67 -11.53 10.34
N ASN A 101 -11.67 -11.37 11.20
CA ASN A 101 -10.84 -10.17 11.20
C ASN A 101 -10.14 -9.97 9.84
N VAL A 102 -9.82 -8.72 9.49
CA VAL A 102 -9.11 -8.31 8.28
C VAL A 102 -7.87 -9.15 8.02
N ARG A 103 -7.08 -9.46 9.06
CA ARG A 103 -5.88 -10.31 8.94
C ARG A 103 -6.21 -11.75 8.54
N PHE A 104 -7.28 -12.31 9.10
CA PHE A 104 -7.74 -13.65 8.76
C PHE A 104 -8.27 -13.72 7.32
N LEU A 105 -9.05 -12.71 6.92
CA LEU A 105 -9.56 -12.59 5.55
C LEU A 105 -8.43 -12.40 4.53
N ALA A 106 -7.41 -11.59 4.85
CA ALA A 106 -6.22 -11.41 4.04
C ALA A 106 -5.48 -12.74 3.79
N GLN A 107 -5.25 -13.50 4.86
CA GLN A 107 -4.61 -14.81 4.75
C GLN A 107 -5.47 -15.81 3.96
N ARG A 108 -6.77 -15.86 4.23
CA ARG A 108 -7.68 -16.81 3.57
C ARG A 108 -7.81 -16.57 2.06
N HIS A 109 -7.87 -15.30 1.66
CA HIS A 109 -8.06 -14.91 0.26
C HIS A 109 -6.74 -14.63 -0.47
N GLY A 110 -5.59 -14.72 0.22
CA GLY A 110 -4.27 -14.45 -0.37
C GLY A 110 -4.08 -12.99 -0.81
N LEU A 111 -4.67 -12.05 -0.06
CA LEU A 111 -4.65 -10.61 -0.36
C LEU A 111 -3.86 -9.86 0.71
N SER A 112 -3.27 -8.73 0.33
CA SER A 112 -2.65 -7.83 1.32
C SER A 112 -3.70 -7.26 2.28
N ILE A 113 -3.30 -7.01 3.52
CA ILE A 113 -4.21 -6.48 4.57
C ILE A 113 -4.78 -5.13 4.13
N ALA A 114 -3.96 -4.28 3.50
CA ALA A 114 -4.40 -3.00 2.96
C ALA A 114 -5.47 -3.15 1.87
N ARG A 115 -5.34 -4.18 1.02
CA ARG A 115 -6.31 -4.44 -0.06
C ARG A 115 -7.63 -4.95 0.51
N VAL A 116 -7.62 -5.80 1.53
CA VAL A 116 -8.85 -6.24 2.22
C VAL A 116 -9.55 -5.07 2.91
N ASP A 117 -8.82 -4.23 3.63
CA ASP A 117 -9.39 -3.03 4.26
C ASP A 117 -10.04 -2.09 3.23
N ALA A 118 -9.37 -1.87 2.09
CA ALA A 118 -9.95 -1.09 0.99
C ALA A 118 -11.23 -1.71 0.43
N ILE A 119 -11.29 -3.04 0.26
CA ILE A 119 -12.50 -3.76 -0.20
C ILE A 119 -13.66 -3.52 0.78
N LEU A 120 -13.42 -3.68 2.08
CA LEU A 120 -14.45 -3.46 3.09
C LEU A 120 -14.99 -2.03 3.05
N ARG A 121 -14.11 -1.04 2.95
CA ARG A 121 -14.52 0.37 2.84
C ARG A 121 -15.36 0.65 1.59
N LEU A 122 -14.92 0.16 0.43
CA LEU A 122 -15.62 0.38 -0.84
C LEU A 122 -16.97 -0.34 -0.87
N LYS A 123 -17.06 -1.55 -0.30
CA LYS A 123 -18.34 -2.28 -0.17
C LYS A 123 -19.29 -1.64 0.84
N GLY A 124 -18.79 -1.07 1.93
CA GLY A 124 -19.59 -0.27 2.85
C GLY A 124 -20.20 0.97 2.17
N LEU A 125 -19.41 1.66 1.35
CA LEU A 125 -19.88 2.81 0.56
C LEU A 125 -20.88 2.37 -0.53
N GLU A 126 -20.65 1.25 -1.20
CA GLU A 126 -21.60 0.66 -2.15
C GLU A 126 -22.96 0.38 -1.48
N ALA A 127 -22.96 -0.20 -0.27
CA ALA A 127 -24.17 -0.47 0.50
C ALA A 127 -24.91 0.83 0.90
N GLN A 128 -24.19 1.90 1.20
CA GLN A 128 -24.79 3.23 1.42
C GLN A 128 -25.39 3.80 0.15
N TRP A 129 -24.67 3.72 -0.97
CA TRP A 129 -25.15 4.23 -2.27
C TRP A 129 -26.32 3.46 -2.79
N ARG A 130 -26.40 2.15 -2.57
CA ARG A 130 -27.54 1.31 -2.95
C ARG A 130 -28.88 1.83 -2.40
N LYS A 131 -28.85 2.59 -1.28
CA LYS A 131 -30.06 3.21 -0.70
C LYS A 131 -30.50 4.47 -1.47
N ASN A 132 -29.56 5.22 -2.05
CA ASN A 132 -29.80 6.58 -2.57
C ASN A 132 -29.57 6.72 -4.08
N LYS A 133 -28.89 5.77 -4.73
CA LYS A 133 -28.44 5.84 -6.12
C LYS A 133 -28.47 4.45 -6.78
N GLN A 134 -28.79 4.40 -8.06
CA GLN A 134 -28.68 3.18 -8.86
C GLN A 134 -27.20 2.91 -9.19
N LEU A 135 -26.75 1.68 -8.90
CA LEU A 135 -25.37 1.25 -9.17
C LEU A 135 -25.22 0.81 -10.64
N GLN A 136 -24.06 1.10 -11.23
CA GLN A 136 -23.73 0.74 -12.61
C GLN A 136 -23.18 -0.70 -12.71
N THR A 137 -24.02 -1.69 -12.42
CA THR A 137 -23.60 -3.11 -12.41
C THR A 137 -23.24 -3.65 -13.79
N GLY A 138 -23.89 -3.16 -14.86
CA GLY A 138 -23.55 -3.54 -16.24
C GLY A 138 -22.15 -3.08 -16.65
N PHE A 139 -21.75 -1.88 -16.22
CA PHE A 139 -20.39 -1.37 -16.45
C PHE A 139 -19.35 -2.21 -15.71
N LEU A 140 -19.64 -2.58 -14.45
CA LEU A 140 -18.79 -3.48 -13.67
C LEU A 140 -18.57 -4.81 -14.40
N HIS A 141 -19.64 -5.45 -14.88
CA HIS A 141 -19.55 -6.74 -15.56
C HIS A 141 -18.73 -6.64 -16.86
N GLY A 142 -18.94 -5.59 -17.65
CA GLY A 142 -18.16 -5.33 -18.85
C GLY A 142 -16.67 -5.11 -18.55
N MET A 143 -16.35 -4.35 -17.51
CA MET A 143 -14.96 -4.09 -17.11
C MET A 143 -14.26 -5.34 -16.59
N GLU A 144 -14.95 -6.17 -15.81
CA GLU A 144 -14.41 -7.45 -15.34
C GLU A 144 -14.08 -8.38 -16.51
N TYR A 145 -14.97 -8.43 -17.51
CA TYR A 145 -14.72 -9.17 -18.76
C TYR A 145 -13.50 -8.62 -19.52
N VAL A 146 -13.42 -7.30 -19.73
CA VAL A 146 -12.30 -6.66 -20.46
C VAL A 146 -10.95 -6.91 -19.78
N LEU A 147 -10.92 -6.90 -18.44
CA LEU A 147 -9.71 -7.11 -17.64
C LEU A 147 -9.41 -8.60 -17.36
N GLY A 148 -10.16 -9.52 -17.96
CA GLY A 148 -9.90 -10.96 -17.85
C GLY A 148 -10.16 -11.55 -16.48
N VAL A 149 -11.07 -10.95 -15.70
CA VAL A 149 -11.53 -11.53 -14.44
C VAL A 149 -12.36 -12.77 -14.74
N THR A 150 -11.85 -13.94 -14.39
CA THR A 150 -12.60 -15.20 -14.53
C THR A 150 -12.93 -15.75 -13.13
N ASP A 151 -14.21 -16.02 -12.88
CA ASP A 151 -14.67 -16.55 -11.58
C ASP A 151 -14.05 -17.92 -11.24
N LYS A 152 -13.67 -18.69 -12.28
CA LYS A 152 -13.09 -20.04 -12.15
C LYS A 152 -11.64 -20.03 -11.67
N GLU A 153 -10.83 -19.04 -12.07
CA GLU A 153 -9.42 -18.98 -11.67
C GLU A 153 -9.22 -18.39 -10.27
N SER A 154 -10.06 -17.41 -9.90
CA SER A 154 -10.01 -16.77 -8.58
C SER A 154 -10.31 -17.76 -7.46
N SER A 155 -11.30 -18.63 -7.64
CA SER A 155 -11.69 -19.63 -6.63
C SER A 155 -10.63 -20.75 -6.49
N ALA A 156 -10.12 -21.30 -7.60
CA ALA A 156 -9.22 -22.45 -7.54
C ALA A 156 -7.78 -22.09 -7.10
N ARG A 157 -7.25 -20.92 -7.50
CA ARG A 157 -5.90 -20.48 -7.11
C ARG A 157 -5.89 -19.89 -5.68
N HIS A 158 -6.90 -19.11 -5.28
CA HIS A 158 -6.90 -18.50 -3.94
C HIS A 158 -7.10 -19.54 -2.82
N LEU A 159 -7.92 -20.58 -3.03
CA LEU A 159 -8.14 -21.64 -2.04
C LEU A 159 -6.94 -22.57 -1.85
N ARG A 160 -6.11 -22.78 -2.89
CA ARG A 160 -4.95 -23.70 -2.80
C ARG A 160 -3.65 -23.00 -2.39
N THR A 161 -3.50 -21.70 -2.68
CA THR A 161 -2.23 -20.98 -2.48
C THR A 161 -2.27 -19.98 -1.32
N GLY A 162 -3.44 -19.45 -0.93
CA GLY A 162 -3.55 -18.39 0.08
C GLY A 162 -3.04 -18.75 1.48
N ALA A 163 -3.12 -20.03 1.87
CA ALA A 163 -2.61 -20.50 3.16
C ALA A 163 -1.09 -20.76 3.17
N GLN A 164 -0.49 -21.02 2.01
CA GLN A 164 0.89 -21.53 1.91
C GLN A 164 1.87 -20.45 1.46
N GLU A 165 1.39 -19.45 0.70
CA GLU A 165 2.20 -18.34 0.20
C GLU A 165 1.33 -17.08 0.15
N LEU A 166 1.40 -16.25 1.21
CA LEU A 166 1.23 -14.81 0.99
C LEU A 166 2.31 -14.45 -0.02
N GLY A 167 1.96 -14.36 -1.31
CA GLY A 167 2.93 -14.13 -2.38
C GLY A 167 3.84 -12.95 -2.03
N GLU A 168 5.08 -12.98 -2.49
CA GLU A 168 6.09 -11.94 -2.19
C GLU A 168 5.52 -10.53 -2.39
N ASP A 169 4.69 -10.35 -3.43
CA ASP A 169 3.93 -9.14 -3.73
C ASP A 169 3.01 -8.65 -2.58
N ALA A 170 2.31 -9.56 -1.88
CA ALA A 170 1.41 -9.20 -0.79
C ALA A 170 2.19 -8.76 0.46
N VAL A 171 3.32 -9.43 0.73
CA VAL A 171 4.22 -9.11 1.85
C VAL A 171 4.91 -7.76 1.61
N GLU A 172 5.40 -7.53 0.39
CA GLU A 172 5.99 -6.25 0.00
C GLU A 172 4.97 -5.10 0.04
N ALA A 173 3.76 -5.34 -0.46
CA ALA A 173 2.68 -4.35 -0.41
C ALA A 173 2.29 -3.98 1.03
N ASP A 174 2.23 -4.95 1.94
CA ASP A 174 1.94 -4.67 3.36
C ASP A 174 3.10 -3.93 4.03
N ALA A 175 4.36 -4.26 3.71
CA ALA A 175 5.53 -3.52 4.21
C ALA A 175 5.55 -2.05 3.73
N LEU A 176 5.23 -1.80 2.46
CA LEU A 176 5.08 -0.46 1.89
C LEU A 176 3.87 0.29 2.47
N SER A 177 2.77 -0.41 2.76
CA SER A 177 1.60 0.19 3.40
C SER A 177 1.90 0.60 4.85
N GLU A 178 2.64 -0.21 5.61
CA GLU A 178 3.00 0.13 6.99
C GLU A 178 3.90 1.37 7.07
N SER A 179 4.82 1.55 6.13
CA SER A 179 5.67 2.75 6.08
C SER A 179 4.90 4.03 5.72
N THR A 180 3.80 3.91 4.96
CA THR A 180 2.98 5.06 4.51
C THR A 180 1.72 5.30 5.34
N LYS A 181 1.32 4.33 6.19
CA LYS A 181 0.08 4.33 6.97
C LYS A 181 -0.07 5.53 7.90
N ALA A 182 1.02 6.00 8.52
CA ALA A 182 0.99 7.16 9.41
C ALA A 182 0.56 8.44 8.64
N LEU A 183 1.16 8.68 7.48
CA LEU A 183 0.89 9.84 6.63
C LEU A 183 -0.48 9.80 5.95
N ALA A 184 -0.98 8.61 5.62
CA ALA A 184 -2.31 8.44 5.03
C ALA A 184 -3.42 8.57 6.08
N ARG A 185 -3.22 8.02 7.29
CA ARG A 185 -4.18 8.10 8.40
C ARG A 185 -4.41 9.55 8.86
N ASP A 186 -3.35 10.37 8.89
CA ASP A 186 -3.44 11.81 9.17
C ASP A 186 -4.24 12.59 8.11
N ARG A 187 -4.13 12.19 6.84
CA ARG A 187 -4.92 12.81 5.74
C ARG A 187 -6.38 12.41 5.78
N TYR A 188 -6.69 11.15 6.10
CA TYR A 188 -8.07 10.68 6.19
C TYR A 188 -8.80 11.17 7.45
N GLN A 189 -8.10 11.39 8.56
CA GLN A 189 -8.68 12.07 9.73
C GLN A 189 -9.13 13.51 9.41
N ARG A 190 -8.43 14.21 8.51
CA ARG A 190 -8.80 15.58 8.06
C ARG A 190 -9.99 15.63 7.11
N LEU A 191 -10.34 14.53 6.44
CA LEU A 191 -11.37 14.51 5.37
C LEU A 191 -12.72 13.98 5.82
N PHE A 192 -12.81 13.30 6.97
CA PHE A 192 -14.04 12.57 7.35
C PHE A 192 -14.90 13.24 8.42
N TRP A 193 -14.54 14.42 8.94
CA TRP A 193 -15.39 15.14 9.89
C TRP A 193 -15.55 16.61 9.50
N GLU A 194 -16.75 16.89 8.99
CA GLU A 194 -17.40 18.15 8.64
C GLU A 194 -16.97 18.91 7.37
N PRO A 195 -17.93 19.42 6.57
CA PRO A 195 -17.67 20.41 5.55
C PRO A 195 -17.27 21.73 6.23
N VAL A 196 -15.96 21.94 6.42
CA VAL A 196 -15.42 23.20 6.91
C VAL A 196 -15.60 24.25 5.81
N LYS A 197 -16.39 25.29 6.08
CA LYS A 197 -16.50 26.46 5.18
C LYS A 197 -15.12 27.10 5.03
N GLU A 198 -14.77 27.49 3.81
CA GLU A 198 -13.50 28.15 3.51
C GLU A 198 -13.26 29.33 4.48
N GLY A 199 -12.20 29.24 5.28
CA GLY A 199 -11.81 30.28 6.24
C GLY A 199 -11.92 29.94 7.74
N GLN A 200 -12.50 28.80 8.12
CA GLN A 200 -12.47 28.33 9.52
C GLN A 200 -11.46 27.20 9.73
N THR A 201 -10.82 27.15 10.91
CA THR A 201 -9.98 26.02 11.29
C THR A 201 -10.87 24.86 11.74
N PRO A 202 -10.61 23.61 11.29
CA PRO A 202 -11.41 22.46 11.69
C PRO A 202 -11.38 22.28 13.20
N THR A 203 -12.55 22.17 13.84
CA THR A 203 -12.65 21.91 15.28
C THR A 203 -12.33 20.44 15.53
N VAL A 204 -11.06 20.11 15.68
CA VAL A 204 -10.64 18.75 16.04
C VAL A 204 -11.09 18.43 17.47
N PRO A 205 -11.77 17.28 17.72
CA PRO A 205 -12.06 16.82 19.07
C PRO A 205 -10.79 16.78 19.92
N THR A 206 -10.86 17.29 21.15
CA THR A 206 -9.72 17.33 22.09
C THR A 206 -9.06 15.95 22.31
N ALA A 207 -9.81 14.87 22.15
CA ALA A 207 -9.31 13.50 22.19
C ALA A 207 -8.29 13.19 21.07
N LEU A 208 -8.44 13.78 19.87
CA LEU A 208 -7.49 13.58 18.76
C LEU A 208 -6.20 14.36 18.95
N VAL A 209 -6.28 15.58 19.51
CA VAL A 209 -5.09 16.36 19.88
C VAL A 209 -4.29 15.60 20.94
N ARG A 210 -4.96 15.06 21.97
CA ARG A 210 -4.32 14.20 22.98
C ARG A 210 -3.72 12.94 22.36
N ALA A 211 -4.43 12.27 21.45
CA ALA A 211 -3.91 11.07 20.78
C ALA A 211 -2.65 11.37 19.95
N ALA A 212 -2.58 12.54 19.29
CA ALA A 212 -1.40 12.97 18.56
C ALA A 212 -0.23 13.28 19.51
N GLU A 213 -0.47 13.99 20.60
CA GLU A 213 0.54 14.24 21.64
C GLU A 213 1.05 12.94 22.26
N ASP A 214 0.15 11.99 22.51
CA ASP A 214 0.50 10.69 23.08
C ASP A 214 1.30 9.84 22.09
N ALA A 215 0.99 9.89 20.79
CA ALA A 215 1.79 9.24 19.75
C ALA A 215 3.23 9.77 19.73
N VAL A 216 3.42 11.10 19.75
CA VAL A 216 4.75 11.73 19.81
C VAL A 216 5.50 11.32 21.08
N LYS A 217 4.82 11.28 22.23
CA LYS A 217 5.41 10.83 23.50
C LYS A 217 5.79 9.35 23.45
N LEU A 218 4.99 8.50 22.80
CA LEU A 218 5.27 7.07 22.65
C LEU A 218 6.47 6.82 21.74
N ASP A 219 6.59 7.56 20.65
CA ASP A 219 7.74 7.47 19.74
C ASP A 219 9.03 7.90 20.45
N ALA A 220 9.00 9.03 21.18
CA ALA A 220 10.13 9.46 22.00
C ALA A 220 10.52 8.42 23.07
N LYS A 221 9.53 7.79 23.73
CA LYS A 221 9.78 6.69 24.68
C LYS A 221 10.39 5.47 24.01
N ARG A 222 9.94 5.13 22.80
CA ARG A 222 10.45 4.01 22.01
C ARG A 222 11.90 4.24 21.61
N ASP A 223 12.25 5.44 21.15
CA ASP A 223 13.62 5.77 20.77
C ASP A 223 14.56 5.83 21.99
N ALA A 224 14.09 6.38 23.11
CA ALA A 224 14.82 6.30 24.38
C ALA A 224 15.05 4.84 24.83
N ALA A 225 14.05 3.97 24.64
CA ALA A 225 14.17 2.55 24.96
C ALA A 225 15.15 1.81 24.00
N LYS A 226 15.22 2.20 22.72
CA LYS A 226 16.24 1.68 21.80
C LYS A 226 17.64 2.09 22.23
N LEU A 227 17.83 3.34 22.62
CA LEU A 227 19.11 3.85 23.14
C LEU A 227 19.57 3.06 24.37
N LYS A 228 18.68 2.80 25.33
CA LYS A 228 18.97 1.99 26.53
C LYS A 228 19.41 0.55 26.23
N LYS A 229 19.04 -0.01 25.07
CA LYS A 229 19.47 -1.37 24.65
C LYS A 229 20.92 -1.38 24.17
N LEU A 230 21.48 -0.24 23.77
CA LEU A 230 22.86 -0.12 23.35
C LEU A 230 23.74 0.10 24.59
N ARG A 231 24.45 -0.95 25.01
CA ARG A 231 25.39 -0.86 26.14
C ARG A 231 26.63 -0.04 25.72
N GLY A 232 27.10 0.84 26.60
CA GLY A 232 28.38 1.57 26.45
C GLY A 232 28.33 2.87 25.64
N ILE A 233 27.15 3.44 25.39
CA ILE A 233 27.01 4.77 24.79
C ILE A 233 26.53 5.70 25.89
N SER A 234 27.38 6.66 26.28
CA SER A 234 26.96 7.75 27.17
C SER A 234 25.99 8.66 26.43
N THR A 235 24.83 8.93 27.05
CA THR A 235 23.86 9.92 26.56
C THR A 235 24.22 11.35 26.95
N GLU A 236 25.14 11.49 27.90
CA GLU A 236 25.58 12.77 28.43
C GLU A 236 26.76 13.28 27.61
N THR A 237 26.64 14.49 27.09
CA THR A 237 27.76 15.22 26.46
C THR A 237 28.78 15.57 27.52
N ALA A 238 30.01 15.07 27.36
CA ALA A 238 31.11 15.44 28.23
C ALA A 238 31.47 16.94 28.10
N PRO A 239 32.01 17.58 29.15
CA PRO A 239 32.45 18.98 29.07
C PRO A 239 33.57 19.16 28.05
N GLU A 240 33.65 20.36 27.47
CA GLU A 240 34.61 20.72 26.42
C GLU A 240 36.06 20.47 26.89
N HIS A 241 36.82 19.71 26.11
CA HIS A 241 38.24 19.48 26.40
C HIS A 241 39.08 20.46 25.56
N VAL A 242 39.69 21.43 26.24
CA VAL A 242 40.55 22.44 25.62
C VAL A 242 42.01 22.07 25.87
N VAL A 243 42.78 21.91 24.79
CA VAL A 243 44.21 21.59 24.85
C VAL A 243 45.00 22.80 24.38
N GLU A 244 45.71 23.45 25.31
CA GLU A 244 46.61 24.55 25.03
C GLU A 244 48.07 24.05 25.02
N ARG A 245 48.80 24.32 23.93
CA ARG A 245 50.24 24.02 23.80
C ARG A 245 50.95 25.22 23.18
N ALA A 246 52.04 25.67 23.81
CA ALA A 246 52.81 26.82 23.35
C ALA A 246 53.29 26.62 21.89
N GLY A 247 53.06 27.62 21.04
CA GLY A 247 53.42 27.60 19.61
C GLY A 247 52.43 26.87 18.68
N ARG A 248 51.27 26.41 19.18
CA ARG A 248 50.19 25.82 18.37
C ARG A 248 48.85 26.50 18.70
N PRO A 249 47.91 26.58 17.74
CA PRO A 249 46.57 27.11 18.00
C PRO A 249 45.82 26.22 19.00
N THR A 250 45.06 26.86 19.89
CA THR A 250 44.21 26.18 20.90
C THR A 250 43.20 25.26 20.22
N MET A 251 43.26 23.97 20.53
CA MET A 251 42.28 23.00 20.03
C MET A 251 41.15 22.82 21.04
N ARG A 252 39.90 22.93 20.57
CA ARG A 252 38.69 22.68 21.37
C ARG A 252 38.01 21.42 20.86
N PHE A 253 37.94 20.39 21.71
CA PHE A 253 37.21 19.16 21.40
C PHE A 253 35.83 19.24 22.03
N VAL A 254 34.80 19.35 21.18
CA VAL A 254 33.39 19.32 21.57
C VAL A 254 32.87 17.90 21.39
N ASP A 255 32.45 17.26 22.49
CA ASP A 255 31.79 15.97 22.41
C ASP A 255 30.38 16.15 21.82
N VAL A 256 30.17 15.62 20.61
CA VAL A 256 28.88 15.64 19.93
C VAL A 256 27.92 14.53 20.38
N GLY A 257 28.36 13.66 21.30
CA GLY A 257 27.56 12.63 21.93
C GLY A 257 26.87 11.69 20.92
N VAL A 258 25.60 11.37 21.19
CA VAL A 258 24.77 10.43 20.41
C VAL A 258 24.06 11.09 19.22
N LYS A 259 24.25 12.39 18.99
CA LYS A 259 23.46 13.19 18.05
C LYS A 259 23.58 12.74 16.59
N PHE A 260 24.70 12.13 16.22
CA PHE A 260 24.98 11.67 14.86
C PHE A 260 25.05 10.15 14.75
N LEU A 261 24.59 9.43 15.77
CA LEU A 261 24.67 7.97 15.83
C LEU A 261 23.32 7.37 15.40
N ASP A 262 23.29 6.68 14.26
CA ASP A 262 22.10 5.94 13.83
C ASP A 262 21.88 4.74 14.78
N VAL A 263 20.92 4.91 15.68
CA VAL A 263 20.55 3.94 16.71
C VAL A 263 20.10 2.63 16.07
N ASP A 264 19.37 2.69 14.96
CA ASP A 264 18.81 1.51 14.30
C ASP A 264 19.91 0.71 13.58
N ASP A 265 20.87 1.37 12.93
CA ASP A 265 22.03 0.69 12.33
C ASP A 265 22.90 0.01 13.40
N ARG A 266 23.13 0.68 14.54
CA ARG A 266 23.89 0.11 15.66
C ARG A 266 23.20 -1.15 16.22
N LEU A 267 21.87 -1.10 16.38
CA LEU A 267 21.07 -2.22 16.90
C LEU A 267 21.05 -3.41 15.92
N LYS A 268 20.98 -3.13 14.61
CA LYS A 268 21.15 -4.14 13.55
C LYS A 268 22.51 -4.83 13.65
N ARG A 269 23.61 -4.09 13.80
CA ARG A 269 24.97 -4.65 13.95
C ARG A 269 25.10 -5.54 15.19
N VAL A 270 24.57 -5.11 16.33
CA VAL A 270 24.59 -5.89 17.58
C VAL A 270 23.81 -7.21 17.41
N ASN A 271 22.63 -7.16 16.81
CA ASN A 271 21.83 -8.36 16.57
C ASN A 271 22.49 -9.29 15.56
N ALA A 272 23.11 -8.77 14.50
CA ALA A 272 23.89 -9.56 13.55
C ALA A 272 25.11 -10.22 14.21
N ALA A 273 25.79 -9.53 15.12
CA ALA A 273 26.89 -10.10 15.91
C ALA A 273 26.41 -11.25 16.82
N LYS A 274 25.27 -11.07 17.51
CA LYS A 274 24.63 -12.13 18.31
C LYS A 274 24.24 -13.34 17.46
N ARG A 275 23.64 -13.14 16.29
CA ARG A 275 23.31 -14.24 15.36
C ARG A 275 24.55 -15.01 14.89
N ARG A 276 25.63 -14.28 14.57
CA ARG A 276 26.91 -14.89 14.18
C ARG A 276 27.54 -15.67 15.33
N SER A 277 27.49 -15.17 16.57
CA SER A 277 28.03 -15.90 17.73
C SER A 277 27.22 -17.16 18.06
N THR A 278 25.88 -17.11 17.99
CA THR A 278 25.03 -18.29 18.20
C THR A 278 25.26 -19.35 17.13
N MET A 279 25.42 -18.96 15.86
CA MET A 279 25.76 -19.89 14.79
C MET A 279 27.15 -20.50 14.97
N LYS A 280 28.16 -19.71 15.35
CA LYS A 280 29.50 -20.23 15.67
C LYS A 280 29.46 -21.19 16.86
N ARG A 281 28.65 -20.93 17.88
CA ARG A 281 28.47 -21.83 19.03
C ARG A 281 27.82 -23.15 18.61
N ARG A 282 26.76 -23.10 17.80
CA ARG A 282 26.12 -24.30 17.22
C ARG A 282 27.08 -25.13 16.37
N ARG A 283 27.94 -24.48 15.58
CA ARG A 283 28.96 -25.17 14.78
C ARG A 283 30.07 -25.81 15.61
N ARG A 284 30.36 -25.29 16.81
CA ARG A 284 31.40 -25.84 17.70
C ARG A 284 30.91 -27.02 18.53
N ASN A 285 29.64 -27.04 18.92
CA ASN A 285 29.04 -28.12 19.73
C ASN A 285 27.77 -28.67 19.04
N PRO A 286 27.90 -29.59 18.08
CA PRO A 286 26.75 -30.23 17.44
C PRO A 286 25.95 -31.16 18.38
N ASP A 287 26.56 -31.67 19.46
CA ASP A 287 25.98 -32.73 20.32
C ASP A 287 24.99 -32.30 21.42
N VAL A 288 24.61 -31.03 21.54
CA VAL A 288 23.77 -30.55 22.68
C VAL A 288 22.35 -30.14 22.25
N THR A 289 21.85 -30.62 21.11
CA THR A 289 20.53 -30.19 20.59
C THR A 289 19.49 -31.30 20.51
N GLU A 290 19.43 -32.19 21.51
CA GLU A 290 18.26 -33.03 21.76
C GLU A 290 17.94 -33.11 23.27
N GLN A 291 17.50 -32.00 23.84
CA GLN A 291 16.65 -32.05 25.05
C GLN A 291 15.42 -31.18 24.78
N ARG A 292 14.35 -31.85 24.34
CA ARG A 292 12.99 -31.31 24.38
C ARG A 292 12.65 -30.96 25.83
N PRO A 293 11.99 -29.82 26.12
CA PRO A 293 11.37 -29.63 27.43
C PRO A 293 10.22 -30.65 27.55
N GLN A 294 10.42 -31.69 28.36
CA GLN A 294 9.34 -32.54 28.83
C GLN A 294 8.48 -31.67 29.76
N SER A 295 7.23 -31.50 29.36
CA SER A 295 6.17 -30.94 30.19
C SER A 295 5.88 -31.93 31.32
N ASP A 296 6.13 -31.51 32.56
CA ASP A 296 5.61 -32.16 33.76
C ASP A 296 4.08 -32.19 33.70
N ALA A 297 3.52 -33.38 33.58
CA ALA A 297 2.13 -33.70 33.83
C ALA A 297 2.10 -34.88 34.81
N SER A 298 2.27 -34.59 36.09
CA SER A 298 1.88 -35.46 37.20
C SER A 298 0.39 -35.24 37.47
N GLU A 299 -0.45 -36.26 37.27
CA GLU A 299 -0.80 -37.30 38.26
C GLU A 299 -1.99 -36.85 39.12
N ALA A 300 -3.19 -37.23 38.68
CA ALA A 300 -4.41 -37.16 39.48
C ALA A 300 -4.76 -38.60 39.93
N PRO A 301 -4.90 -38.87 41.24
CA PRO A 301 -5.25 -40.20 41.71
C PRO A 301 -6.76 -40.45 41.61
N SER A 302 -7.07 -41.63 41.11
CA SER A 302 -8.34 -42.31 41.23
C SER A 302 -8.65 -42.64 42.69
N THR A 303 -9.79 -42.21 43.20
CA THR A 303 -10.43 -42.81 44.37
C THR A 303 -11.87 -43.17 44.02
N SER A 304 -12.08 -44.47 43.87
CA SER A 304 -13.36 -45.16 43.93
C SER A 304 -13.72 -45.45 45.39
N ALA A 305 -14.89 -44.97 45.82
CA ALA A 305 -15.79 -45.59 46.79
C ALA A 305 -17.18 -44.97 46.59
#